data_AF-R9LNA0-F1
#
_entry.id   AF-R9LNA0-F1
#
_cell.length_a   1.000
_cell.length_b   1.000
_cell.length_c   1.000
_cell.angle_alpha   90.00
_cell.angle_beta   90.00
_cell.angle_gamma   90.00
#
_symmetry.space_group_name_H-M   'P 1'
#
loop_
_entity.id
_entity.type
_entity.pdbx_description
1 polymer ?
#
loop_
_entity_poly.entity_id
_entity_poly.type
_entity_poly.pdbx_seq_one_letter_code
_entity_poly.pdbx_strand_id
1 'polypeptide(L)'
;MKKKRHFNKKLLLPLSVFAIVLAALIAMKITENGTFTVLDYSQSEPEIATYKHFFFAKRKLDSLDENAKACIQNEKKKVVAIKSGIVNFTTKDVSENTIYTTTNNEEGYLNGNYGSDGLYITTSSDGKKVLFMMSGVQGWVDVDDINLLFYDPSYNLSSYSRADDSLVHQVCLDVLNNSTIYYSIGKAPDFLKQDKTYYSYDGHYFYEDFQTMSADVRNESTANAVNEEPYYNFYQYVPHRTLTSLDQASYDEYLYRIAGIDSTAQTYPCSENESVLYDSAPLFYAQQDEVYVNASMMFSLGCNESGYGKSQYAIEQHNIFGHAAYDENPDQATMYADLADCIHQHAYYFIQQSYANPTDWRYHGSWFGDKESGINVQYASDPYWGEKAASIYYSLDQGHDFQNLPIKTLKCTETLDVKSKDGTTLYSYEKGDIASFSIIKETSDGYEVMLEAPTKNNTIDTTTPYNKNMRGTIVLEH
;
A
#
# COMPACT_ATOMS: atom_id res chain seq x y z
N MET A 1 -6.97 -51.09 -67.76
CA MET A 1 -6.14 -49.87 -67.57
C MET A 1 -6.85 -48.93 -66.58
N LYS A 2 -6.37 -48.79 -65.34
CA LYS A 2 -6.88 -47.77 -64.41
C LYS A 2 -6.32 -46.40 -64.82
N LYS A 3 -7.18 -45.46 -65.24
CA LYS A 3 -6.81 -44.06 -65.52
C LYS A 3 -6.16 -43.46 -64.26
N LYS A 4 -4.86 -43.16 -64.30
CA LYS A 4 -4.21 -42.31 -63.28
C LYS A 4 -4.90 -40.95 -63.32
N ARG A 5 -5.60 -40.59 -62.24
CA ARG A 5 -6.14 -39.22 -62.06
C ARG A 5 -4.95 -38.26 -62.10
N HIS A 6 -4.88 -37.44 -63.14
CA HIS A 6 -3.85 -36.44 -63.30
C HIS A 6 -4.17 -35.27 -62.36
N PHE A 7 -3.60 -35.26 -61.17
CA PHE A 7 -3.76 -34.15 -60.24
C PHE A 7 -2.99 -32.94 -60.81
N ASN A 8 -3.68 -31.83 -61.04
CA ASN A 8 -3.07 -30.65 -61.65
C ASN A 8 -2.14 -29.98 -60.63
N LYS A 9 -0.83 -30.14 -60.78
CA LYS A 9 0.16 -29.56 -59.86
C LYS A 9 0.06 -28.03 -59.74
N LYS A 10 -0.54 -27.34 -60.73
CA LYS A 10 -0.82 -25.90 -60.67
C LYS A 10 -1.89 -25.52 -59.62
N LEU A 11 -2.68 -26.49 -59.13
CA LEU A 11 -3.69 -26.29 -58.09
C LEU A 11 -3.14 -26.47 -56.66
N LEU A 12 -1.93 -27.01 -56.49
CA LEU A 12 -1.33 -27.27 -55.16
C LEU A 12 -1.07 -25.97 -54.38
N LEU A 13 -0.50 -24.96 -55.04
CA LEU A 13 -0.22 -23.67 -54.42
C LEU A 13 -1.50 -22.95 -53.94
N PRO A 14 -2.54 -22.73 -54.77
CA PRO A 14 -3.77 -22.10 -54.30
C PRO A 14 -4.53 -22.94 -53.26
N LEU A 15 -4.51 -24.27 -53.35
CA LEU A 15 -5.09 -25.15 -52.31
C LEU A 15 -4.32 -25.04 -50.99
N SER A 16 -2.99 -24.94 -51.03
CA SER A 16 -2.17 -24.78 -49.83
C SER A 16 -2.40 -23.40 -49.18
N VAL A 17 -2.48 -22.33 -49.97
CA VAL A 17 -2.84 -21.00 -49.48
C VAL A 17 -4.24 -21.00 -48.87
N PHE A 18 -5.21 -21.63 -49.54
CA PHE A 18 -6.57 -21.76 -49.01
C PHE A 18 -6.62 -22.55 -47.70
N ALA A 19 -5.88 -23.66 -47.60
CA ALA A 19 -5.79 -24.45 -46.37
C ALA A 19 -5.14 -23.68 -45.22
N ILE A 20 -4.09 -22.89 -45.50
CA ILE A 20 -3.45 -22.01 -44.52
C ILE A 20 -4.42 -20.92 -44.04
N VAL A 21 -5.12 -20.25 -44.97
CA VAL A 21 -6.13 -19.23 -44.64
C VAL A 21 -7.26 -19.84 -43.82
N LEU A 22 -7.75 -21.02 -44.19
CA LEU A 22 -8.79 -21.72 -43.45
C LEU A 22 -8.32 -22.13 -42.05
N ALA A 23 -7.10 -22.65 -41.92
CA ALA A 23 -6.50 -22.98 -40.62
C ALA A 23 -6.35 -21.74 -39.74
N ALA A 24 -5.95 -20.59 -40.31
CA ALA A 24 -5.87 -19.33 -39.60
C ALA A 24 -7.24 -18.83 -39.14
N LEU A 25 -8.28 -18.92 -39.99
CA LEU A 25 -9.66 -18.55 -39.61
C LEU A 25 -10.21 -19.45 -38.49
N ILE A 26 -9.94 -20.75 -38.55
CA ILE A 26 -10.32 -21.70 -37.49
C ILE A 26 -9.59 -21.39 -36.19
N ALA A 27 -8.27 -21.14 -36.26
CA ALA A 27 -7.48 -20.75 -35.08
C ALA A 27 -7.98 -19.45 -34.45
N MET A 28 -8.29 -18.43 -35.27
CA MET A 28 -8.90 -17.18 -34.82
C MET A 28 -10.25 -17.41 -34.14
N LYS A 29 -11.07 -18.32 -34.67
CA LYS A 29 -12.38 -18.64 -34.09
C LYS A 29 -12.27 -19.35 -32.74
N ILE A 30 -11.32 -20.27 -32.60
CA ILE A 30 -11.07 -21.04 -31.37
C ILE A 30 -10.47 -20.16 -30.26
N THR A 31 -9.79 -19.06 -30.63
CA THR A 31 -9.13 -18.14 -29.70
C THR A 31 -10.00 -16.92 -29.32
N GLU A 32 -11.24 -16.83 -29.80
CA GLU A 32 -12.19 -15.78 -29.37
C GLU A 32 -12.35 -15.83 -27.84
N ASN A 33 -12.27 -14.67 -27.18
CA ASN A 33 -12.28 -14.57 -25.73
C ASN A 33 -13.38 -13.65 -25.16
N GLY A 34 -14.34 -13.21 -25.99
CA GLY A 34 -15.51 -12.45 -25.56
C GLY A 34 -16.14 -11.66 -26.70
N THR A 35 -17.09 -10.78 -26.38
CA THR A 35 -17.56 -9.73 -27.31
C THR A 35 -17.26 -8.37 -26.72
N PHE A 36 -16.45 -7.58 -27.42
CA PHE A 36 -15.93 -6.31 -26.93
C PHE A 36 -16.31 -5.19 -27.87
N THR A 37 -17.07 -4.22 -27.37
CA THR A 37 -17.52 -3.06 -28.11
C THR A 37 -16.70 -1.85 -27.68
N VAL A 38 -16.04 -1.21 -28.64
CA VAL A 38 -15.31 0.05 -28.42
C VAL A 38 -16.29 1.20 -28.57
N LEU A 39 -16.38 2.04 -27.55
CA LEU A 39 -17.22 3.24 -27.55
C LEU A 39 -16.36 4.51 -27.43
N ASP A 40 -16.81 5.59 -28.04
CA ASP A 40 -16.26 6.93 -27.91
C ASP A 40 -17.39 7.94 -27.65
N TYR A 41 -17.51 8.37 -26.39
CA TYR A 41 -18.55 9.29 -25.95
C TYR A 41 -18.34 10.74 -26.40
N SER A 42 -17.24 11.04 -27.10
CA SER A 42 -17.07 12.34 -27.76
C SER A 42 -17.87 12.45 -29.08
N GLN A 43 -18.40 11.35 -29.58
CA GLN A 43 -19.14 11.28 -30.86
C GLN A 43 -20.66 11.23 -30.64
N SER A 44 -21.43 11.64 -31.66
CA SER A 44 -22.91 11.59 -31.62
C SER A 44 -23.46 10.16 -31.59
N GLU A 45 -22.76 9.24 -32.24
CA GLU A 45 -23.02 7.80 -32.20
C GLU A 45 -21.81 7.13 -31.53
N PRO A 46 -21.90 6.74 -30.24
CA PRO A 46 -20.71 6.31 -29.50
C PRO A 46 -20.11 4.98 -29.96
N GLU A 47 -20.88 4.06 -30.54
CA GLU A 47 -20.36 2.75 -30.92
C GLU A 47 -19.45 2.84 -32.15
N ILE A 48 -18.17 2.49 -31.97
CA ILE A 48 -17.15 2.58 -33.03
C ILE A 48 -16.98 1.25 -33.75
N ALA A 49 -16.81 0.16 -33.00
CA ALA A 49 -16.60 -1.18 -33.54
C ALA A 49 -16.76 -2.25 -32.47
N THR A 50 -17.15 -3.46 -32.91
CA THR A 50 -17.27 -4.64 -32.03
C THR A 50 -16.33 -5.75 -32.50
N TYR A 51 -15.62 -6.37 -31.56
CA TYR A 51 -14.60 -7.41 -31.78
C TYR A 51 -14.88 -8.68 -30.98
N LYS A 52 -14.33 -9.81 -31.43
CA LYS A 52 -14.40 -11.10 -30.71
C LYS A 52 -13.14 -11.44 -29.91
N HIS A 53 -12.13 -10.58 -29.97
CA HIS A 53 -10.91 -10.68 -29.17
C HIS A 53 -10.64 -9.33 -28.52
N PHE A 54 -10.41 -9.33 -27.21
CA PHE A 54 -10.11 -8.12 -26.45
C PHE A 54 -8.93 -7.36 -27.05
N PHE A 55 -7.87 -8.08 -27.45
CA PHE A 55 -6.68 -7.47 -28.06
C PHE A 55 -6.98 -6.59 -29.28
N PHE A 56 -7.93 -6.96 -30.15
CA PHE A 56 -8.30 -6.11 -31.30
C PHE A 56 -9.12 -4.89 -30.86
N ALA A 57 -9.99 -5.04 -29.87
CA ALA A 57 -10.72 -3.92 -29.28
C ALA A 57 -9.74 -2.93 -28.62
N LYS A 58 -8.73 -3.42 -27.87
CA LYS A 58 -7.69 -2.59 -27.25
C LYS A 58 -6.87 -1.84 -28.28
N ARG A 59 -6.40 -2.50 -29.34
CA ARG A 59 -5.72 -1.83 -30.46
C ARG A 59 -6.58 -0.74 -31.10
N LYS A 60 -7.89 -0.95 -31.22
CA LYS A 60 -8.80 0.05 -31.75
C LYS A 60 -8.96 1.24 -30.78
N LEU A 61 -9.15 0.99 -29.49
CA LEU A 61 -9.19 2.02 -28.44
C LEU A 61 -7.92 2.89 -28.46
N ASP A 62 -6.75 2.25 -28.56
CA ASP A 62 -5.45 2.92 -28.54
C ASP A 62 -5.23 3.78 -29.80
N SER A 63 -5.87 3.42 -30.92
CA SER A 63 -5.81 4.20 -32.17
C SER A 63 -6.70 5.46 -32.18
N LEU A 64 -7.60 5.62 -31.20
CA LEU A 64 -8.44 6.82 -31.09
C LEU A 64 -7.60 8.01 -30.59
N ASP A 65 -8.15 9.22 -30.69
CA ASP A 65 -7.53 10.42 -30.11
C ASP A 65 -7.19 10.20 -28.63
N GLU A 66 -6.08 10.77 -28.16
CA GLU A 66 -5.61 10.60 -26.77
C GLU A 66 -6.63 11.15 -25.76
N ASN A 67 -7.30 12.25 -26.12
CA ASN A 67 -8.29 12.92 -25.29
C ASN A 67 -9.72 12.37 -25.49
N ALA A 68 -9.90 11.34 -26.32
CA ALA A 68 -11.20 10.73 -26.53
C ALA A 68 -11.71 10.11 -25.22
N LYS A 69 -12.95 10.44 -24.84
CA LYS A 69 -13.67 9.78 -23.75
C LYS A 69 -14.16 8.41 -24.22
N ALA A 70 -13.21 7.49 -24.41
CA ALA A 70 -13.44 6.20 -25.05
C ALA A 70 -13.14 5.01 -24.13
N CYS A 71 -13.92 3.94 -24.29
CA CYS A 71 -13.80 2.74 -23.48
C CYS A 71 -14.10 1.46 -24.28
N ILE A 72 -13.87 0.32 -23.64
CA ILE A 72 -14.31 -0.99 -24.12
C ILE A 72 -15.36 -1.53 -23.16
N GLN A 73 -16.50 -1.93 -23.68
CA GLN A 73 -17.51 -2.70 -22.95
C GLN A 73 -17.50 -4.17 -23.38
N ASN A 74 -17.68 -5.08 -22.42
CA ASN A 74 -17.93 -6.50 -22.72
C ASN A 74 -19.42 -6.76 -23.04
N GLU A 75 -19.79 -8.02 -23.33
CA GLU A 75 -21.17 -8.40 -23.64
C GLU A 75 -22.20 -8.10 -22.52
N LYS A 76 -21.75 -7.95 -21.27
CA LYS A 76 -22.58 -7.55 -20.12
C LYS A 76 -22.70 -6.03 -19.98
N LYS A 77 -22.15 -5.26 -20.92
CA LYS A 77 -21.99 -3.79 -20.87
C LYS A 77 -21.09 -3.29 -19.74
N LYS A 78 -20.30 -4.17 -19.11
CA LYS A 78 -19.29 -3.76 -18.12
C LYS A 78 -18.15 -3.06 -18.86
N VAL A 79 -17.75 -1.90 -18.39
CA VAL A 79 -16.55 -1.20 -18.90
C VAL A 79 -15.33 -1.95 -18.40
N VAL A 80 -14.53 -2.49 -19.33
CA VAL A 80 -13.36 -3.33 -19.04
C VAL A 80 -12.02 -2.68 -19.39
N ALA A 81 -12.05 -1.59 -20.15
CA ALA A 81 -10.87 -0.77 -20.41
C ALA A 81 -11.26 0.68 -20.72
N ILE A 82 -10.40 1.60 -20.34
CA ILE A 82 -10.45 3.03 -20.69
C ILE A 82 -9.07 3.46 -21.20
N LYS A 83 -8.93 4.68 -21.72
CA LYS A 83 -7.61 5.20 -22.13
C LYS A 83 -6.76 5.64 -20.94
N SER A 84 -7.37 6.41 -20.05
CA SER A 84 -6.84 6.92 -18.80
C SER A 84 -8.01 7.23 -17.86
N GLY A 85 -7.75 7.21 -16.55
CA GLY A 85 -8.78 7.50 -15.55
C GLY A 85 -8.56 6.74 -14.25
N ILE A 86 -9.68 6.41 -13.61
CA ILE A 86 -9.72 5.98 -12.22
C ILE A 86 -10.26 4.55 -12.15
N VAL A 87 -9.70 3.77 -11.25
CA VAL A 87 -10.27 2.51 -10.75
C VAL A 87 -11.01 2.84 -9.45
N ASN A 88 -12.34 2.67 -9.46
CA ASN A 88 -13.18 2.82 -8.28
C ASN A 88 -13.37 1.45 -7.61
N PHE A 89 -12.92 1.35 -6.36
CA PHE A 89 -12.98 0.16 -5.53
C PHE A 89 -14.21 0.08 -4.63
N THR A 90 -15.01 1.15 -4.51
CA THR A 90 -16.26 1.15 -3.73
C THR A 90 -17.37 0.42 -4.49
N THR A 91 -17.28 -0.90 -4.54
CA THR A 91 -18.17 -1.80 -5.29
C THR A 91 -18.78 -2.91 -4.45
N LYS A 92 -18.25 -3.14 -3.24
CA LYS A 92 -18.63 -4.20 -2.30
C LYS A 92 -19.03 -3.61 -0.93
N ASP A 93 -19.68 -4.42 -0.10
CA ASP A 93 -20.01 -4.06 1.28
C ASP A 93 -18.74 -3.78 2.11
N VAL A 94 -18.85 -2.99 3.17
CA VAL A 94 -17.72 -2.66 4.06
C VAL A 94 -17.08 -3.90 4.70
N SER A 95 -17.82 -5.00 4.84
CA SER A 95 -17.31 -6.27 5.37
C SER A 95 -16.53 -7.11 4.34
N GLU A 96 -16.51 -6.71 3.08
CA GLU A 96 -15.89 -7.46 1.97
C GLU A 96 -14.64 -6.76 1.44
N ASN A 97 -13.58 -7.54 1.21
CA ASN A 97 -12.34 -7.04 0.62
C ASN A 97 -12.27 -7.34 -0.89
N THR A 98 -11.52 -6.51 -1.60
CA THR A 98 -11.11 -6.75 -2.98
C THR A 98 -9.69 -7.30 -3.00
N ILE A 99 -9.53 -8.43 -3.69
CA ILE A 99 -8.25 -9.15 -3.82
C ILE A 99 -7.58 -8.74 -5.13
N TYR A 100 -6.26 -8.58 -5.08
CA TYR A 100 -5.44 -8.31 -6.24
C TYR A 100 -4.16 -9.16 -6.21
N THR A 101 -3.47 -9.21 -7.34
CA THR A 101 -2.15 -9.84 -7.45
C THR A 101 -1.13 -8.77 -7.80
N THR A 102 -0.10 -8.55 -6.99
CA THR A 102 0.96 -7.56 -7.27
C THR A 102 1.71 -7.90 -8.56
N THR A 103 2.47 -6.94 -9.09
CA THR A 103 3.35 -7.17 -10.26
C THR A 103 4.44 -8.23 -9.99
N ASN A 104 4.72 -8.52 -8.72
CA ASN A 104 5.66 -9.56 -8.29
C ASN A 104 4.99 -10.92 -8.02
N ASN A 105 3.69 -11.05 -8.33
CA ASN A 105 2.86 -12.26 -8.14
C ASN A 105 2.51 -12.62 -6.70
N GLU A 106 2.50 -11.63 -5.80
CA GLU A 106 2.00 -11.80 -4.44
C GLU A 106 0.51 -11.46 -4.37
N GLU A 107 -0.24 -12.18 -3.54
CA GLU A 107 -1.64 -11.84 -3.27
C GLU A 107 -1.72 -10.69 -2.27
N GLY A 108 -2.54 -9.70 -2.59
CA GLY A 108 -2.82 -8.56 -1.71
C GLY A 108 -4.32 -8.27 -1.65
N TYR A 109 -4.70 -7.43 -0.70
CA TYR A 109 -6.10 -7.09 -0.47
C TYR A 109 -6.26 -5.66 0.01
N LEU A 110 -7.42 -5.08 -0.32
CA LEU A 110 -7.84 -3.76 0.15
C LEU A 110 -9.36 -3.68 0.30
N ASN A 111 -9.85 -2.62 0.95
CA ASN A 111 -11.27 -2.35 1.08
C ASN A 111 -11.63 -0.96 0.53
N GLY A 112 -12.49 -0.95 -0.48
CA GLY A 112 -12.90 0.26 -1.19
C GLY A 112 -13.70 1.27 -0.37
N ASN A 113 -14.12 0.92 0.85
CA ASN A 113 -14.84 1.83 1.75
C ASN A 113 -13.88 2.69 2.59
N TYR A 114 -12.60 2.31 2.70
CA TYR A 114 -11.58 3.09 3.41
C TYR A 114 -10.68 3.91 2.47
N GLY A 115 -10.68 3.56 1.18
CA GLY A 115 -10.08 4.33 0.09
C GLY A 115 -10.70 3.87 -1.23
N SER A 116 -11.30 4.80 -1.98
CA SER A 116 -12.16 4.48 -3.11
C SER A 116 -11.44 4.48 -4.45
N ASP A 117 -10.49 5.39 -4.65
CA ASP A 117 -9.89 5.65 -5.94
C ASP A 117 -8.45 5.14 -6.05
N GLY A 118 -8.16 4.49 -7.18
CA GLY A 118 -6.81 4.21 -7.66
C GLY A 118 -6.64 4.65 -9.10
N LEU A 119 -5.40 4.68 -9.58
CA LEU A 119 -5.09 5.00 -10.97
C LEU A 119 -5.31 3.80 -11.88
N TYR A 120 -5.99 3.99 -13.01
CA TYR A 120 -6.00 3.00 -14.08
C TYR A 120 -4.68 3.04 -14.88
N ILE A 121 -3.98 1.91 -14.97
CA ILE A 121 -2.76 1.79 -15.78
C ILE A 121 -3.08 1.10 -17.11
N THR A 122 -3.56 -0.14 -17.08
CA THR A 122 -3.90 -0.92 -18.28
C THR A 122 -4.86 -2.07 -17.97
N THR A 123 -5.29 -2.79 -19.00
CA THR A 123 -6.11 -4.00 -18.88
C THR A 123 -5.35 -5.19 -19.48
N SER A 124 -5.49 -6.38 -18.89
CA SER A 124 -4.87 -7.63 -19.34
C SER A 124 -5.27 -7.96 -20.79
N SER A 125 -4.46 -8.78 -21.47
CA SER A 125 -4.67 -9.12 -22.89
C SER A 125 -6.00 -9.83 -23.19
N ASP A 126 -6.65 -10.39 -22.16
CA ASP A 126 -7.95 -11.04 -22.24
C ASP A 126 -9.11 -10.18 -21.71
N GLY A 127 -8.85 -8.97 -21.23
CA GLY A 127 -9.87 -8.04 -20.76
C GLY A 127 -10.44 -8.34 -19.37
N LYS A 128 -9.84 -9.27 -18.62
CA LYS A 128 -10.39 -9.76 -17.33
C LYS A 128 -9.80 -9.08 -16.10
N LYS A 129 -8.56 -8.60 -16.18
CA LYS A 129 -7.90 -7.93 -15.07
C LYS A 129 -7.47 -6.53 -15.45
N VAL A 130 -7.47 -5.62 -14.47
CA VAL A 130 -6.97 -4.26 -14.58
C VAL A 130 -5.73 -4.12 -13.73
N LEU A 131 -4.66 -3.56 -14.31
CA LEU A 131 -3.52 -3.09 -13.55
C LEU A 131 -3.84 -1.69 -13.02
N PHE A 132 -3.78 -1.53 -11.71
CA PHE A 132 -4.02 -0.27 -11.02
C PHE A 132 -2.80 0.16 -10.19
N MET A 133 -2.78 1.41 -9.75
CA MET A 133 -1.92 1.87 -8.66
C MET A 133 -2.76 2.51 -7.55
N MET A 134 -2.48 2.17 -6.29
CA MET A 134 -3.11 2.77 -5.12
C MET A 134 -2.23 2.58 -3.88
N SER A 135 -2.00 3.62 -3.08
CA SER A 135 -1.21 3.53 -1.84
C SER A 135 0.14 2.80 -2.06
N GLY A 136 0.92 3.26 -3.04
CA GLY A 136 2.19 2.64 -3.43
C GLY A 136 2.05 1.45 -4.38
N VAL A 137 1.12 0.53 -4.10
CA VAL A 137 1.09 -0.77 -4.78
C VAL A 137 0.59 -0.69 -6.21
N GLN A 138 1.24 -1.43 -7.11
CA GLN A 138 0.66 -1.82 -8.40
C GLN A 138 0.15 -3.26 -8.37
N GLY A 139 -1.11 -3.44 -8.74
CA GLY A 139 -1.78 -4.75 -8.66
C GLY A 139 -2.74 -5.03 -9.81
N TRP A 140 -2.90 -6.31 -10.12
CA TRP A 140 -3.89 -6.83 -11.06
C TRP A 140 -5.15 -7.24 -10.31
N VAL A 141 -6.24 -6.49 -10.48
CA VAL A 141 -7.56 -6.78 -9.90
C VAL A 141 -8.52 -7.33 -10.94
N ASP A 142 -9.46 -8.18 -10.55
CA ASP A 142 -10.55 -8.62 -11.44
C ASP A 142 -11.43 -7.42 -11.82
N VAL A 143 -11.73 -7.31 -13.11
CA VAL A 143 -12.54 -6.20 -13.64
C VAL A 143 -13.98 -6.22 -13.11
N ASP A 144 -14.50 -7.38 -12.71
CA ASP A 144 -15.83 -7.50 -12.14
C ASP A 144 -15.89 -6.95 -10.70
N ASP A 145 -14.75 -6.85 -10.01
CA ASP A 145 -14.63 -6.35 -8.62
C ASP A 145 -14.46 -4.82 -8.52
N ILE A 146 -14.27 -4.12 -9.64
CA ILE A 146 -14.02 -2.67 -9.66
C ILE A 146 -14.93 -1.97 -10.68
N ASN A 147 -15.00 -0.64 -10.66
CA ASN A 147 -15.58 0.13 -11.76
C ASN A 147 -14.54 1.07 -12.36
N LEU A 148 -14.49 1.16 -13.69
CA LEU A 148 -13.62 2.11 -14.39
C LEU A 148 -14.35 3.41 -14.67
N LEU A 149 -13.75 4.53 -14.27
CA LEU A 149 -14.31 5.87 -14.45
C LEU A 149 -13.34 6.73 -15.26
N PHE A 150 -13.88 7.55 -16.16
CA PHE A 150 -13.09 8.61 -16.78
C PHE A 150 -12.74 9.65 -15.74
N TYR A 151 -11.57 10.27 -15.84
CA TYR A 151 -11.26 11.43 -15.02
C TYR A 151 -12.24 12.57 -15.30
N ASP A 152 -12.74 13.19 -14.24
CA ASP A 152 -13.52 14.42 -14.26
C ASP A 152 -12.97 15.37 -13.18
N PRO A 153 -12.65 16.63 -13.51
CA PRO A 153 -12.11 17.58 -12.54
C PRO A 153 -13.11 17.96 -11.43
N SER A 154 -14.39 17.58 -11.54
CA SER A 154 -15.37 17.72 -10.46
C SER A 154 -15.28 16.64 -9.38
N TYR A 155 -14.45 15.61 -9.58
CA TYR A 155 -14.24 14.58 -8.57
C TYR A 155 -13.27 15.03 -7.47
N ASN A 156 -13.65 14.75 -6.23
CA ASN A 156 -12.80 14.90 -5.06
C ASN A 156 -11.96 13.63 -4.87
N LEU A 157 -10.93 13.48 -5.70
CA LEU A 157 -10.01 12.34 -5.66
C LEU A 157 -9.06 12.39 -4.46
N SER A 158 -8.39 11.27 -4.19
CA SER A 158 -7.29 11.24 -3.24
C SER A 158 -6.18 12.18 -3.71
N SER A 159 -5.77 13.10 -2.84
CA SER A 159 -4.85 14.18 -3.18
C SER A 159 -4.17 14.78 -1.96
N TYR A 160 -3.02 15.41 -2.17
CA TYR A 160 -2.19 15.99 -1.13
C TYR A 160 -2.18 17.50 -1.21
N SER A 161 -2.04 18.14 -0.05
CA SER A 161 -1.89 19.58 0.06
C SER A 161 -1.00 19.94 1.24
N ARG A 162 -0.51 21.17 1.23
CA ARG A 162 0.22 21.74 2.37
C ARG A 162 -0.73 22.64 3.17
N ALA A 163 -0.94 22.30 4.44
CA ALA A 163 -1.61 23.16 5.41
C ALA A 163 -0.59 23.57 6.48
N ASP A 164 -0.23 24.86 6.50
CA ASP A 164 0.88 25.38 7.32
C ASP A 164 2.19 24.61 7.11
N ASP A 165 2.64 23.84 8.11
CA ASP A 165 3.82 22.99 8.07
C ASP A 165 3.49 21.49 7.93
N SER A 166 2.21 21.13 7.79
CA SER A 166 1.73 19.76 7.68
C SER A 166 1.44 19.36 6.24
N LEU A 167 1.89 18.15 5.88
CA LEU A 167 1.40 17.42 4.71
C LEU A 167 0.03 16.87 5.06
N VAL A 168 -0.97 17.26 4.28
CA VAL A 168 -2.36 16.79 4.44
C VAL A 168 -2.70 15.88 3.27
N HIS A 169 -3.14 14.66 3.57
CA HIS A 169 -3.74 13.76 2.60
C HIS A 169 -5.27 13.83 2.71
N GLN A 170 -5.92 14.26 1.64
CA GLN A 170 -7.34 14.05 1.40
C GLN A 170 -7.53 12.66 0.80
N VAL A 171 -8.21 11.76 1.50
CA VAL A 171 -8.54 10.42 1.04
C VAL A 171 -9.97 10.41 0.49
N CYS A 172 -10.14 9.93 -0.75
CA CYS A 172 -11.47 9.71 -1.33
C CYS A 172 -12.12 8.45 -0.76
N LEU A 173 -13.31 8.58 -0.18
CA LEU A 173 -14.11 7.47 0.34
C LEU A 173 -15.22 7.04 -0.62
N ASP A 174 -15.66 7.94 -1.50
CA ASP A 174 -16.62 7.64 -2.57
C ASP A 174 -16.47 8.65 -3.71
N VAL A 175 -15.96 8.18 -4.85
CA VAL A 175 -15.72 9.02 -6.05
C VAL A 175 -17.01 9.64 -6.59
N LEU A 176 -18.11 8.89 -6.62
CA LEU A 176 -19.35 9.34 -7.28
C LEU A 176 -20.14 10.33 -6.43
N ASN A 177 -19.97 10.28 -5.11
CA ASN A 177 -20.60 11.18 -4.16
C ASN A 177 -19.65 12.25 -3.60
N ASN A 178 -18.39 12.31 -4.07
CA ASN A 178 -17.39 13.27 -3.62
C ASN A 178 -17.15 13.25 -2.09
N SER A 179 -17.25 12.07 -1.48
CA SER A 179 -17.01 11.88 -0.05
C SER A 179 -15.51 11.76 0.24
N THR A 180 -15.01 12.53 1.20
CA THR A 180 -13.57 12.58 1.54
C THR A 180 -13.33 12.73 3.02
N ILE A 181 -12.16 12.27 3.49
CA ILE A 181 -11.60 12.54 4.82
C ILE A 181 -10.18 13.10 4.70
N TYR A 182 -9.70 13.82 5.71
CA TYR A 182 -8.39 14.50 5.69
C TYR A 182 -7.54 14.05 6.87
N TYR A 183 -6.27 13.75 6.61
CA TYR A 183 -5.28 13.38 7.62
C TYR A 183 -4.05 14.29 7.51
N SER A 184 -3.58 14.82 8.63
CA SER A 184 -2.25 15.46 8.71
C SER A 184 -1.23 14.38 8.96
N ILE A 185 -0.50 13.96 7.93
CA ILE A 185 0.29 12.73 7.96
C ILE A 185 1.77 12.94 8.30
N GLY A 186 2.26 14.18 8.31
CA GLY A 186 3.65 14.49 8.63
C GLY A 186 4.01 15.92 8.29
N LYS A 187 5.29 16.28 8.41
CA LYS A 187 5.81 17.58 7.97
C LYS A 187 5.70 17.69 6.44
N ALA A 188 5.19 18.82 5.95
CA ALA A 188 5.15 19.11 4.51
C ALA A 188 6.57 19.26 3.95
N PRO A 189 6.94 18.52 2.89
CA PRO A 189 8.20 18.76 2.19
C PRO A 189 8.19 20.10 1.46
N ASP A 190 9.37 20.72 1.32
CA ASP A 190 9.53 22.09 0.84
C ASP A 190 9.12 22.29 -0.63
N PHE A 191 9.08 21.22 -1.43
CA PHE A 191 8.64 21.27 -2.82
C PHE A 191 7.13 21.49 -2.94
N LEU A 192 6.33 21.12 -1.92
CA LEU A 192 4.90 21.39 -1.89
C LEU A 192 4.62 22.82 -1.44
N LYS A 193 3.80 23.52 -2.22
CA LYS A 193 3.44 24.91 -1.98
C LYS A 193 2.05 25.00 -1.34
N GLN A 194 1.84 26.05 -0.56
CA GLN A 194 0.52 26.39 -0.04
C GLN A 194 -0.47 26.66 -1.19
N ASP A 195 -1.75 26.48 -0.91
CA ASP A 195 -2.86 26.72 -1.84
C ASP A 195 -2.79 25.93 -3.16
N LYS A 196 -2.07 24.80 -3.16
CA LYS A 196 -2.00 23.86 -4.29
C LYS A 196 -2.45 22.46 -3.89
N THR A 197 -3.09 21.79 -4.84
CA THR A 197 -3.44 20.37 -4.76
C THR A 197 -2.44 19.57 -5.59
N TYR A 198 -2.01 18.44 -5.04
CA TYR A 198 -1.08 17.53 -5.67
C TYR A 198 -1.70 16.12 -5.75
N TYR A 199 -1.41 15.41 -6.83
CA TYR A 199 -1.83 14.03 -7.05
C TYR A 199 -0.62 13.11 -6.89
N SER A 200 -0.84 11.97 -6.22
CA SER A 200 0.14 10.90 -6.06
C SER A 200 -0.60 9.65 -5.62
N TYR A 201 -0.53 8.56 -6.38
CA TYR A 201 -1.04 7.25 -5.92
C TYR A 201 0.07 6.34 -5.39
N ASP A 202 1.34 6.77 -5.50
CA ASP A 202 2.48 6.10 -4.87
C ASP A 202 2.87 6.72 -3.53
N GLY A 203 2.38 7.93 -3.19
CA GLY A 203 2.75 8.66 -1.97
C GLY A 203 4.17 9.23 -1.99
N HIS A 204 4.89 9.13 -3.12
CA HIS A 204 6.32 9.39 -3.25
C HIS A 204 6.67 10.44 -4.29
N TYR A 205 5.99 10.41 -5.44
CA TYR A 205 6.12 11.40 -6.51
C TYR A 205 4.82 12.18 -6.65
N PHE A 206 4.93 13.51 -6.63
CA PHE A 206 3.80 14.42 -6.57
C PHE A 206 3.65 15.20 -7.87
N TYR A 207 2.41 15.42 -8.30
CA TYR A 207 2.09 16.09 -9.56
C TYR A 207 1.02 17.15 -9.35
N GLU A 208 1.12 18.30 -10.02
CA GLU A 208 0.07 19.35 -9.94
C GLU A 208 -1.16 19.04 -10.81
N ASP A 209 -1.07 18.05 -11.70
CA ASP A 209 -2.12 17.67 -12.64
C ASP A 209 -2.30 16.15 -12.71
N PHE A 210 -3.54 15.69 -12.61
CA PHE A 210 -3.90 14.27 -12.61
C PHE A 210 -3.56 13.58 -13.94
N GLN A 211 -3.84 14.23 -15.07
CA GLN A 211 -3.59 13.64 -16.40
C GLN A 211 -2.10 13.45 -16.64
N THR A 212 -1.29 14.41 -16.18
CA THR A 212 0.18 14.35 -16.21
C THR A 212 0.70 13.18 -15.39
N MET A 213 0.26 13.04 -14.12
CA MET A 213 0.57 11.85 -13.31
C MET A 213 0.15 10.55 -13.99
N SER A 214 -1.08 10.51 -14.54
CA SER A 214 -1.62 9.33 -15.22
C SER A 214 -0.80 8.94 -16.47
N ALA A 215 -0.27 9.92 -17.20
CA ALA A 215 0.61 9.68 -18.33
C ALA A 215 1.99 9.16 -17.87
N ASP A 216 2.58 9.79 -16.86
CA ASP A 216 3.90 9.43 -16.35
C ASP A 216 3.91 8.00 -15.76
N VAL A 217 2.96 7.67 -14.89
CA VAL A 217 2.85 6.32 -14.30
C VAL A 217 2.64 5.24 -15.37
N ARG A 218 1.77 5.49 -16.38
CA ARG A 218 1.56 4.54 -17.49
C ARG A 218 2.79 4.35 -18.39
N ASN A 219 3.71 5.30 -18.38
CA ASN A 219 4.96 5.26 -19.13
C ASN A 219 6.16 4.89 -18.25
N GLU A 220 5.94 4.46 -16.99
CA GLU A 220 7.00 4.14 -16.03
C GLU A 220 8.02 5.29 -15.87
N SER A 221 7.51 6.52 -15.82
CA SER A 221 8.28 7.78 -15.77
C SER A 221 7.88 8.60 -14.55
N THR A 222 8.80 9.46 -14.09
CA THR A 222 8.57 10.48 -13.05
C THR A 222 9.00 11.88 -13.53
N ALA A 223 9.25 12.03 -14.83
CA ALA A 223 9.86 13.22 -15.42
C ALA A 223 9.08 14.53 -15.18
N ASN A 224 7.78 14.45 -14.93
CA ASN A 224 6.92 15.62 -14.68
C ASN A 224 6.50 15.76 -13.20
N ALA A 225 7.05 14.94 -12.30
CA ALA A 225 6.85 15.11 -10.87
C ALA A 225 7.49 16.43 -10.40
N VAL A 226 6.91 17.03 -9.35
CA VAL A 226 7.45 18.27 -8.76
C VAL A 226 8.69 18.02 -7.89
N ASN A 227 8.95 16.77 -7.54
CA ASN A 227 10.13 16.32 -6.81
C ASN A 227 10.97 15.38 -7.69
N GLU A 228 12.30 15.57 -7.67
CA GLU A 228 13.25 14.78 -8.46
C GLU A 228 13.48 13.38 -7.86
N GLU A 229 13.52 13.30 -6.52
CA GLU A 229 13.74 12.07 -5.76
C GLU A 229 12.47 11.68 -4.99
N PRO A 230 12.23 10.37 -4.77
CA PRO A 230 11.03 9.92 -4.07
C PRO A 230 11.01 10.44 -2.63
N TYR A 231 9.87 10.99 -2.22
CA TYR A 231 9.66 11.45 -0.84
C TYR A 231 9.17 10.30 0.04
N TYR A 232 9.83 10.08 1.17
CA TYR A 232 9.38 9.16 2.21
C TYR A 232 9.00 9.93 3.46
N ASN A 233 7.72 9.85 3.84
CA ASN A 233 7.24 10.46 5.08
C ASN A 233 7.86 9.77 6.30
N PHE A 234 8.62 10.51 7.10
CA PHE A 234 9.31 9.98 8.28
C PHE A 234 8.41 9.12 9.17
N TYR A 235 7.23 9.59 9.54
CA TYR A 235 6.36 8.87 10.49
C TYR A 235 5.75 7.60 9.92
N GLN A 236 5.65 7.51 8.59
CA GLN A 236 5.17 6.33 7.89
C GLN A 236 6.30 5.30 7.69
N TYR A 237 7.55 5.76 7.56
CA TYR A 237 8.70 4.95 7.16
C TYR A 237 9.75 4.75 8.24
N VAL A 238 9.61 5.35 9.42
CA VAL A 238 10.50 5.10 10.56
C VAL A 238 10.35 3.64 11.04
N PRO A 239 11.45 2.87 11.15
CA PRO A 239 11.36 1.49 11.63
C PRO A 239 10.98 1.41 13.11
N HIS A 240 10.21 0.39 13.48
CA HIS A 240 9.83 0.09 14.86
C HIS A 240 11.05 -0.21 15.75
N ARG A 241 12.22 -0.49 15.18
CA ARG A 241 13.49 -0.67 15.89
C ARG A 241 14.15 0.62 16.36
N THR A 242 13.62 1.76 15.97
CA THR A 242 13.96 3.02 16.64
C THR A 242 13.42 3.04 18.06
N LEU A 243 13.98 3.89 18.92
CA LEU A 243 13.51 4.05 20.29
C LEU A 243 13.17 5.52 20.51
N THR A 244 11.91 5.81 20.82
CA THR A 244 11.50 7.18 21.13
C THR A 244 12.16 7.64 22.42
N SER A 245 12.41 8.94 22.51
CA SER A 245 12.89 9.60 23.73
C SER A 245 11.94 10.71 24.19
N LEU A 246 10.70 10.68 23.71
CA LEU A 246 9.64 11.61 24.08
C LEU A 246 9.31 11.48 25.58
N ASP A 247 9.08 12.58 26.29
CA ASP A 247 8.72 12.49 27.71
C ASP A 247 7.39 11.75 27.89
N GLN A 248 7.29 10.85 28.88
CA GLN A 248 6.10 10.02 29.09
C GLN A 248 4.84 10.86 29.38
N ALA A 249 5.00 12.05 29.98
CA ALA A 249 3.87 12.96 30.22
C ALA A 249 3.25 13.49 28.91
N SER A 250 4.01 13.51 27.81
CA SER A 250 3.55 13.98 26.50
C SER A 250 2.39 13.15 25.95
N TYR A 251 2.25 11.90 26.39
CA TYR A 251 1.19 10.99 25.94
C TYR A 251 -0.18 11.40 26.53
N ASP A 252 -0.23 11.70 27.82
CA ASP A 252 -1.46 12.20 28.45
C ASP A 252 -1.77 13.63 27.99
N GLU A 253 -0.75 14.48 27.82
CA GLU A 253 -0.92 15.81 27.21
C GLU A 253 -1.49 15.72 25.80
N TYR A 254 -1.05 14.73 25.01
CA TYR A 254 -1.59 14.44 23.69
C TYR A 254 -3.06 14.01 23.78
N LEU A 255 -3.39 13.01 24.60
CA LEU A 255 -4.76 12.52 24.78
C LEU A 255 -5.72 13.62 25.23
N TYR A 256 -5.29 14.49 26.14
CA TYR A 256 -6.03 15.67 26.56
C TYR A 256 -6.21 16.64 25.39
N ARG A 257 -5.13 16.95 24.65
CA ARG A 257 -5.16 17.88 23.51
C ARG A 257 -6.11 17.43 22.40
N ILE A 258 -6.12 16.14 22.04
CA ILE A 258 -6.87 15.65 20.87
C ILE A 258 -8.29 15.18 21.17
N ALA A 259 -8.59 14.76 22.41
CA ALA A 259 -9.87 14.15 22.75
C ALA A 259 -10.40 14.56 24.14
N GLY A 260 -9.72 15.44 24.87
CA GLY A 260 -10.13 15.84 26.22
C GLY A 260 -10.09 14.70 27.25
N ILE A 261 -9.27 13.67 27.00
CA ILE A 261 -9.10 12.53 27.90
C ILE A 261 -8.18 12.92 29.06
N ASP A 262 -8.66 12.76 30.29
CA ASP A 262 -7.92 13.08 31.52
C ASP A 262 -8.13 12.06 32.66
N SER A 263 -8.68 10.88 32.33
CA SER A 263 -8.92 9.82 33.31
C SER A 263 -8.91 8.42 32.69
N THR A 264 -8.60 7.41 33.52
CA THR A 264 -8.59 6.01 33.10
C THR A 264 -9.99 5.41 33.05
N ALA A 265 -10.38 4.83 31.91
CA ALA A 265 -11.63 4.09 31.78
C ALA A 265 -11.61 2.78 32.61
N GLN A 266 -12.70 2.48 33.30
CA GLN A 266 -12.86 1.24 34.11
C GLN A 266 -14.03 0.36 33.65
N THR A 267 -15.00 0.92 32.94
CA THR A 267 -16.21 0.22 32.50
C THR A 267 -16.66 0.71 31.12
N TYR A 268 -17.28 -0.15 30.33
CA TYR A 268 -17.88 0.22 29.06
C TYR A 268 -19.39 0.45 29.19
N PRO A 269 -19.97 1.47 28.51
CA PRO A 269 -19.28 2.56 27.83
C PRO A 269 -18.57 3.48 28.85
N CYS A 270 -17.41 4.00 28.47
CA CYS A 270 -16.68 4.98 29.27
C CYS A 270 -17.20 6.40 29.03
N SER A 271 -16.86 7.32 29.93
CA SER A 271 -17.14 8.75 29.78
C SER A 271 -16.35 9.36 28.62
N GLU A 272 -16.75 10.54 28.14
CA GLU A 272 -16.08 11.19 27.01
C GLU A 272 -14.58 11.47 27.28
N ASN A 273 -14.23 11.79 28.52
CA ASN A 273 -12.88 12.08 29.01
C ASN A 273 -12.14 10.86 29.59
N GLU A 274 -12.66 9.64 29.40
CA GLU A 274 -12.07 8.40 29.91
C GLU A 274 -11.45 7.57 28.77
N SER A 275 -10.32 6.90 29.04
CA SER A 275 -9.67 5.93 28.14
C SER A 275 -8.78 4.97 28.91
N VAL A 276 -8.61 3.73 28.42
CA VAL A 276 -7.59 2.82 28.99
C VAL A 276 -6.15 3.24 28.68
N LEU A 277 -5.96 4.17 27.73
CA LEU A 277 -4.65 4.69 27.35
C LEU A 277 -4.18 5.86 28.23
N TYR A 278 -5.05 6.45 29.06
CA TYR A 278 -4.63 7.47 30.02
C TYR A 278 -3.76 6.86 31.12
N ASP A 279 -2.61 7.48 31.42
CA ASP A 279 -1.57 7.00 32.36
C ASP A 279 -0.93 5.66 31.95
N SER A 280 -1.01 5.30 30.66
CA SER A 280 -0.51 4.01 30.15
C SER A 280 0.90 4.04 29.54
N ALA A 281 1.48 5.23 29.36
CA ALA A 281 2.82 5.40 28.76
C ALA A 281 3.92 4.49 29.37
N PRO A 282 3.99 4.29 30.70
CA PRO A 282 4.98 3.38 31.30
C PRO A 282 4.93 1.94 30.75
N LEU A 283 3.75 1.45 30.35
CA LEU A 283 3.58 0.09 29.80
C LEU A 283 4.24 -0.05 28.43
N PHE A 284 4.12 0.96 27.58
CA PHE A 284 4.77 1.00 26.26
C PHE A 284 6.28 1.12 26.38
N TYR A 285 6.76 1.95 27.31
CA TYR A 285 8.19 2.09 27.60
C TYR A 285 8.81 0.80 28.14
N ALA A 286 8.09 0.05 28.96
CA ALA A 286 8.56 -1.26 29.42
C ALA A 286 8.85 -2.21 28.24
N GLN A 287 7.97 -2.24 27.23
CA GLN A 287 8.18 -3.07 26.03
C GLN A 287 9.23 -2.50 25.06
N GLN A 288 9.42 -1.18 25.03
CA GLN A 288 10.56 -0.58 24.34
C GLN A 288 11.89 -1.05 24.93
N ASP A 289 12.00 -1.09 26.26
CA ASP A 289 13.23 -1.51 26.94
C ASP A 289 13.45 -3.03 26.86
N GLU A 290 12.38 -3.81 26.90
CA GLU A 290 12.43 -5.28 26.91
C GLU A 290 12.58 -5.90 25.52
N VAL A 291 11.78 -5.45 24.55
CA VAL A 291 11.64 -6.06 23.21
C VAL A 291 12.25 -5.19 22.11
N TYR A 292 12.68 -3.95 22.42
CA TYR A 292 13.30 -3.04 21.46
C TYR A 292 12.35 -2.64 20.32
N VAL A 293 11.14 -2.22 20.72
CA VAL A 293 10.07 -1.73 19.83
C VAL A 293 9.64 -0.33 20.28
N ASN A 294 9.59 0.62 19.34
CA ASN A 294 9.30 2.03 19.61
C ASN A 294 7.98 2.23 20.39
N ALA A 295 8.05 2.82 21.59
CA ALA A 295 6.89 3.04 22.46
C ALA A 295 5.85 3.99 21.84
N SER A 296 6.27 5.08 21.18
CA SER A 296 5.38 6.03 20.51
C SER A 296 4.65 5.40 19.34
N MET A 297 5.31 4.52 18.57
CA MET A 297 4.66 3.81 17.47
C MET A 297 3.60 2.82 17.98
N MET A 298 3.93 2.03 19.01
CA MET A 298 2.95 1.13 19.63
C MET A 298 1.75 1.89 20.22
N PHE A 299 1.98 2.99 20.93
CA PHE A 299 0.89 3.81 21.46
C PHE A 299 0.03 4.43 20.34
N SER A 300 0.67 4.92 19.28
CA SER A 300 -0.04 5.53 18.14
C SER A 300 -0.93 4.51 17.43
N LEU A 301 -0.43 3.29 17.27
CA LEU A 301 -1.22 2.19 16.73
C LEU A 301 -2.37 1.82 17.68
N GLY A 302 -2.11 1.73 18.98
CA GLY A 302 -3.15 1.49 19.99
C GLY A 302 -4.27 2.52 19.93
N CYS A 303 -3.94 3.80 19.74
CA CYS A 303 -4.94 4.85 19.53
C CYS A 303 -5.76 4.60 18.24
N ASN A 304 -5.10 4.26 17.13
CA ASN A 304 -5.73 4.03 15.83
C ASN A 304 -6.73 2.86 15.88
N GLU A 305 -6.32 1.73 16.46
CA GLU A 305 -7.08 0.48 16.46
C GLU A 305 -8.25 0.46 17.45
N SER A 306 -8.15 1.22 18.54
CA SER A 306 -9.14 1.18 19.62
C SER A 306 -9.98 2.44 19.78
N GLY A 307 -9.86 3.39 18.85
CA GLY A 307 -10.52 4.70 18.96
C GLY A 307 -10.06 5.44 20.22
N TYR A 308 -8.75 5.61 20.36
CA TYR A 308 -8.10 6.21 21.53
C TYR A 308 -8.35 5.47 22.84
N GLY A 309 -8.43 4.13 22.83
CA GLY A 309 -8.60 3.30 24.03
C GLY A 309 -10.01 3.27 24.59
N LYS A 310 -11.02 3.62 23.77
CA LYS A 310 -12.41 3.79 24.21
C LYS A 310 -13.34 2.69 23.71
N SER A 311 -12.88 1.85 22.78
CA SER A 311 -13.69 0.76 22.24
C SER A 311 -14.06 -0.25 23.33
N GLN A 312 -15.18 -0.96 23.10
CA GLN A 312 -15.60 -2.04 23.99
C GLN A 312 -14.51 -3.10 24.16
N TYR A 313 -13.83 -3.48 23.07
CA TYR A 313 -12.73 -4.45 23.09
C TYR A 313 -11.54 -3.96 23.94
N ALA A 314 -11.18 -2.68 23.83
CA ALA A 314 -10.10 -2.12 24.64
C ALA A 314 -10.41 -2.13 26.14
N ILE A 315 -11.64 -1.78 26.52
CA ILE A 315 -12.03 -1.66 27.93
C ILE A 315 -12.36 -3.03 28.55
N GLU A 316 -13.18 -3.85 27.90
CA GLU A 316 -13.65 -5.12 28.46
C GLU A 316 -12.71 -6.29 28.22
N GLN A 317 -11.85 -6.22 27.20
CA GLN A 317 -10.95 -7.33 26.82
C GLN A 317 -9.48 -6.94 26.88
N HIS A 318 -9.17 -5.72 27.32
CA HIS A 318 -7.82 -5.15 27.33
C HIS A 318 -7.13 -5.17 25.95
N ASN A 319 -7.91 -5.20 24.87
CA ASN A 319 -7.38 -5.36 23.51
C ASN A 319 -7.40 -4.03 22.76
N ILE A 320 -6.26 -3.35 22.75
CA ILE A 320 -6.11 -2.05 22.07
C ILE A 320 -5.62 -2.16 20.62
N PHE A 321 -5.25 -3.35 20.13
CA PHE A 321 -4.65 -3.54 18.80
C PHE A 321 -5.53 -4.34 17.83
N GLY A 322 -6.65 -4.89 18.31
CA GLY A 322 -7.62 -5.63 17.49
C GLY A 322 -7.17 -7.03 17.07
N HIS A 323 -5.96 -7.47 17.44
CA HIS A 323 -5.46 -8.80 17.10
C HIS A 323 -5.71 -9.84 18.19
N ALA A 324 -5.70 -11.11 17.80
CA ALA A 324 -5.90 -12.23 18.71
C ALA A 324 -4.68 -12.47 19.63
N ALA A 325 -4.94 -12.87 20.87
CA ALA A 325 -3.98 -13.40 21.83
C ALA A 325 -3.50 -14.79 21.40
N TYR A 326 -2.19 -14.98 21.29
CA TYR A 326 -1.60 -16.22 20.76
C TYR A 326 -1.71 -17.42 21.70
N ASP A 327 -1.88 -17.18 23.00
CA ASP A 327 -1.84 -18.22 24.04
C ASP A 327 -3.23 -18.67 24.55
N GLU A 328 -4.32 -18.24 23.92
CA GLU A 328 -5.69 -18.43 24.43
C GLU A 328 -6.56 -19.43 23.64
N ASN A 329 -7.58 -19.94 24.33
CA ASN A 329 -8.63 -20.82 23.78
C ASN A 329 -9.32 -20.13 22.58
N PRO A 330 -9.61 -20.83 21.46
CA PRO A 330 -10.34 -20.29 20.31
C PRO A 330 -11.59 -19.46 20.64
N ASP A 331 -12.28 -19.77 21.74
CA ASP A 331 -13.50 -19.07 22.18
C ASP A 331 -13.25 -17.71 22.87
N GLN A 332 -11.99 -17.38 23.23
CA GLN A 332 -11.57 -16.14 23.90
C GLN A 332 -10.37 -15.48 23.23
N ALA A 333 -10.16 -15.77 21.94
CA ALA A 333 -8.94 -15.41 21.23
C ALA A 333 -8.61 -13.91 21.22
N THR A 334 -9.49 -12.98 21.60
CA THR A 334 -9.23 -11.53 21.59
C THR A 334 -9.08 -10.90 22.98
N MET A 335 -9.11 -11.68 24.07
CA MET A 335 -9.00 -11.19 25.44
C MET A 335 -7.57 -11.34 25.99
N TYR A 336 -7.05 -10.29 26.62
CA TYR A 336 -5.76 -10.29 27.31
C TYR A 336 -5.94 -10.21 28.83
N ALA A 337 -4.93 -10.68 29.58
CA ALA A 337 -4.97 -10.67 31.03
C ALA A 337 -5.11 -9.24 31.59
N ASP A 338 -4.36 -8.32 31.01
CA ASP A 338 -4.41 -6.88 31.26
C ASP A 338 -3.81 -6.12 30.05
N LEU A 339 -3.74 -4.80 30.16
CA LEU A 339 -3.17 -3.95 29.12
C LEU A 339 -1.67 -4.19 28.90
N ALA A 340 -0.92 -4.56 29.94
CA ALA A 340 0.51 -4.83 29.82
C ALA A 340 0.76 -6.09 28.99
N ASP A 341 -0.03 -7.14 29.22
CA ASP A 341 -0.02 -8.37 28.42
C ASP A 341 -0.36 -8.08 26.95
N CYS A 342 -1.39 -7.28 26.67
CA CYS A 342 -1.74 -6.87 25.30
C CYS A 342 -0.56 -6.17 24.58
N ILE A 343 0.10 -5.23 25.24
CA ILE A 343 1.25 -4.48 24.67
C ILE A 343 2.47 -5.39 24.50
N HIS A 344 2.73 -6.30 25.43
CA HIS A 344 3.80 -7.29 25.30
C HIS A 344 3.56 -8.23 24.12
N GLN A 345 2.35 -8.77 24.00
CA GLN A 345 1.96 -9.67 22.91
C GLN A 345 2.14 -8.99 21.55
N HIS A 346 1.75 -7.71 21.45
CA HIS A 346 1.99 -6.91 20.26
C HIS A 346 3.49 -6.75 19.94
N ALA A 347 4.28 -6.26 20.91
CA ALA A 347 5.70 -6.01 20.72
C ALA A 347 6.48 -7.28 20.34
N TYR A 348 6.23 -8.38 21.05
CA TYR A 348 6.98 -9.61 20.88
C TYR A 348 6.50 -10.43 19.68
N TYR A 349 5.22 -10.81 19.63
CA TYR A 349 4.74 -11.73 18.60
C TYR A 349 4.39 -11.02 17.28
N PHE A 350 3.74 -9.87 17.33
CA PHE A 350 3.35 -9.16 16.09
C PHE A 350 4.54 -8.42 15.49
N ILE A 351 5.32 -7.67 16.28
CA ILE A 351 6.48 -6.97 15.74
C ILE A 351 7.68 -7.90 15.64
N GLN A 352 8.27 -8.36 16.75
CA GLN A 352 9.56 -9.08 16.69
C GLN A 352 9.51 -10.43 15.96
N GLN A 353 8.50 -11.28 16.20
CA GLN A 353 8.43 -12.60 15.53
C GLN A 353 7.96 -12.51 14.07
N SER A 354 7.27 -11.43 13.70
CA SER A 354 6.54 -11.34 12.43
C SER A 354 6.96 -10.13 11.58
N TYR A 355 6.41 -8.95 11.83
CA TYR A 355 6.57 -7.79 10.93
C TYR A 355 7.97 -7.18 10.92
N ALA A 356 8.80 -7.49 11.91
CA ALA A 356 10.23 -7.15 11.95
C ALA A 356 11.13 -8.38 11.74
N ASN A 357 10.57 -9.52 11.31
CA ASN A 357 11.32 -10.74 11.05
C ASN A 357 11.47 -10.98 9.54
N PRO A 358 12.65 -10.73 8.93
CA PRO A 358 12.88 -10.96 7.50
C PRO A 358 12.66 -12.39 6.99
N THR A 359 12.45 -13.38 7.86
CA THR A 359 12.11 -14.77 7.46
C THR A 359 10.62 -15.08 7.53
N ASP A 360 9.79 -14.18 8.06
CA ASP A 360 8.34 -14.34 8.13
C ASP A 360 7.68 -13.81 6.84
N TRP A 361 6.65 -14.51 6.37
CA TRP A 361 5.94 -14.13 5.14
C TRP A 361 5.21 -12.79 5.24
N ARG A 362 4.95 -12.29 6.45
CA ARG A 362 4.33 -10.96 6.68
C ARG A 362 5.32 -9.82 6.50
N TYR A 363 6.62 -10.11 6.45
CA TYR A 363 7.66 -9.08 6.44
C TYR A 363 7.75 -8.35 5.11
N HIS A 364 7.47 -7.05 5.16
CA HIS A 364 7.70 -6.10 4.06
C HIS A 364 8.41 -4.83 4.59
N GLY A 365 9.10 -4.96 5.73
CA GLY A 365 9.67 -3.85 6.51
C GLY A 365 8.94 -3.59 7.83
N SER A 366 9.69 -3.17 8.86
CA SER A 366 9.14 -2.92 10.21
C SER A 366 8.65 -1.49 10.43
N TRP A 367 8.11 -0.82 9.42
CA TRP A 367 7.50 0.52 9.52
C TRP A 367 6.01 0.46 9.18
N PHE A 368 5.23 1.50 9.47
CA PHE A 368 3.80 1.49 9.18
C PHE A 368 3.51 1.31 7.68
N GLY A 369 4.16 2.11 6.85
CA GLY A 369 4.18 1.96 5.40
C GLY A 369 2.83 2.16 4.70
N ASP A 370 2.69 1.49 3.57
CA ASP A 370 1.56 1.56 2.65
C ASP A 370 1.29 0.16 2.05
N LYS A 371 0.62 0.07 0.90
CA LYS A 371 0.35 -1.23 0.27
C LYS A 371 1.53 -1.77 -0.56
N GLU A 372 2.58 -0.99 -0.80
CA GLU A 372 3.83 -1.44 -1.43
C GLU A 372 4.84 -1.94 -0.40
N SER A 373 4.92 -1.32 0.79
CA SER A 373 5.89 -1.69 1.82
C SER A 373 5.42 -1.47 3.26
N GLY A 374 6.07 -2.13 4.21
CA GLY A 374 5.78 -2.01 5.64
C GLY A 374 4.64 -2.91 6.12
N ILE A 375 4.18 -2.64 7.33
CA ILE A 375 3.18 -3.45 8.03
C ILE A 375 1.82 -3.45 7.30
N ASN A 376 1.45 -2.32 6.69
CA ASN A 376 0.14 -2.15 6.04
C ASN A 376 -0.09 -3.13 4.86
N VAL A 377 0.96 -3.67 4.24
CA VAL A 377 0.85 -4.67 3.17
C VAL A 377 -0.02 -5.85 3.63
N GLN A 378 0.22 -6.37 4.84
CA GLN A 378 -0.42 -7.59 5.34
C GLN A 378 -1.33 -7.38 6.56
N TYR A 379 -1.28 -6.21 7.22
CA TYR A 379 -1.97 -5.98 8.50
C TYR A 379 -3.45 -5.60 8.36
N ALA A 380 -3.79 -4.68 7.46
CA ALA A 380 -5.13 -4.10 7.38
C ALA A 380 -5.64 -4.08 5.94
N SER A 381 -6.96 -4.17 5.73
CA SER A 381 -7.56 -3.96 4.41
C SER A 381 -7.69 -2.48 4.03
N ASP A 382 -7.59 -1.58 5.00
CA ASP A 382 -7.55 -0.15 4.76
C ASP A 382 -6.23 0.23 4.06
N PRO A 383 -6.27 0.71 2.80
CA PRO A 383 -5.05 1.04 2.06
C PRO A 383 -4.23 2.16 2.71
N TYR A 384 -4.85 3.00 3.54
CA TYR A 384 -4.20 4.13 4.21
C TYR A 384 -4.04 3.91 5.72
N TRP A 385 -4.16 2.68 6.21
CA TRP A 385 -3.96 2.33 7.63
C TRP A 385 -2.61 2.85 8.18
N GLY A 386 -1.53 2.66 7.42
CA GLY A 386 -0.20 3.06 7.85
C GLY A 386 -0.05 4.58 7.97
N GLU A 387 -0.71 5.33 7.08
CA GLU A 387 -0.77 6.79 7.18
C GLU A 387 -1.59 7.27 8.37
N LYS A 388 -2.69 6.58 8.72
CA LYS A 388 -3.53 6.93 9.89
C LYS A 388 -2.76 6.73 11.19
N ALA A 389 -2.06 5.61 11.33
CA ALA A 389 -1.18 5.37 12.48
C ALA A 389 -0.01 6.38 12.52
N ALA A 390 0.61 6.67 11.37
CA ALA A 390 1.66 7.69 11.25
C ALA A 390 1.17 9.11 11.58
N SER A 391 -0.08 9.46 11.24
CA SER A 391 -0.69 10.76 11.55
C SER A 391 -0.82 10.97 13.06
N ILE A 392 -1.23 9.92 13.79
CA ILE A 392 -1.26 9.93 15.25
C ILE A 392 0.15 10.10 15.81
N TYR A 393 1.14 9.36 15.29
CA TYR A 393 2.52 9.48 15.74
C TYR A 393 3.06 10.90 15.49
N TYR A 394 2.85 11.47 14.31
CA TYR A 394 3.22 12.85 14.01
C TYR A 394 2.60 13.85 14.99
N SER A 395 1.31 13.70 15.28
CA SER A 395 0.60 14.58 16.20
C SER A 395 1.06 14.41 17.64
N LEU A 396 1.45 13.21 18.07
CA LEU A 396 2.05 12.95 19.38
C LEU A 396 3.45 13.56 19.50
N ASP A 397 4.31 13.29 18.51
CA ASP A 397 5.75 13.57 18.54
C ASP A 397 6.10 15.06 18.49
N GLN A 398 5.29 15.87 17.80
CA GLN A 398 5.55 17.31 17.62
C GLN A 398 6.96 17.62 17.07
N GLY A 399 7.55 16.67 16.33
CA GLY A 399 8.85 16.80 15.68
C GLY A 399 10.06 16.41 16.54
N HIS A 400 9.88 15.90 17.76
CA HIS A 400 10.98 15.50 18.63
C HIS A 400 11.79 14.33 18.03
N ASP A 401 11.13 13.21 17.77
CA ASP A 401 11.74 12.02 17.20
C ASP A 401 12.14 12.26 15.74
N PHE A 402 11.36 13.03 14.98
CA PHE A 402 11.75 13.44 13.61
C PHE A 402 13.13 14.13 13.56
N GLN A 403 13.48 14.90 14.59
CA GLN A 403 14.78 15.58 14.66
C GLN A 403 15.90 14.71 15.23
N ASN A 404 15.56 13.70 16.04
CA ASN A 404 16.53 12.97 16.86
C ASN A 404 16.77 11.52 16.43
N LEU A 405 15.90 10.94 15.60
CA LEU A 405 16.04 9.58 15.08
C LEU A 405 16.61 9.60 13.66
N PRO A 406 17.92 9.33 13.48
CA PRO A 406 18.49 9.28 12.16
C PRO A 406 18.02 8.01 11.44
N ILE A 407 17.31 8.19 10.33
CA ILE A 407 16.88 7.09 9.46
C ILE A 407 17.34 7.30 8.03
N LYS A 408 17.42 6.20 7.29
CA LYS A 408 17.61 6.22 5.84
C LYS A 408 16.56 5.34 5.19
N THR A 409 15.69 5.95 4.39
CA THR A 409 14.70 5.25 3.56
C THR A 409 15.06 5.44 2.09
N LEU A 410 14.92 4.38 1.28
CA LEU A 410 15.20 4.39 -0.15
C LEU A 410 14.46 3.27 -0.89
N LYS A 411 14.20 3.48 -2.18
CA LYS A 411 13.83 2.41 -3.12
C LYS A 411 15.10 1.74 -3.64
N CYS A 412 15.20 0.43 -3.49
CA CYS A 412 16.39 -0.33 -3.86
C CYS A 412 16.52 -0.39 -5.39
N THR A 413 17.62 0.12 -5.94
CA THR A 413 17.91 0.09 -7.39
C THR A 413 18.50 -1.26 -7.82
N GLU A 414 19.03 -2.00 -6.87
CA GLU A 414 19.61 -3.34 -6.94
C GLU A 414 19.38 -4.08 -5.62
N THR A 415 19.79 -5.35 -5.53
CA THR A 415 19.68 -6.11 -4.28
C THR A 415 20.58 -5.49 -3.21
N LEU A 416 19.99 -5.07 -2.09
CA LEU A 416 20.67 -4.47 -0.95
C LEU A 416 20.81 -5.48 0.20
N ASP A 417 22.02 -5.95 0.42
CA ASP A 417 22.33 -6.86 1.53
C ASP A 417 22.52 -6.12 2.86
N VAL A 418 21.90 -6.65 3.92
CA VAL A 418 22.23 -6.30 5.30
C VAL A 418 23.17 -7.35 5.88
N LYS A 419 24.39 -6.94 6.21
CA LYS A 419 25.45 -7.86 6.65
C LYS A 419 25.76 -7.74 8.13
N SER A 420 26.12 -8.86 8.76
CA SER A 420 26.74 -8.87 10.09
C SER A 420 28.13 -8.23 10.07
N LYS A 421 28.70 -8.02 11.25
CA LYS A 421 30.06 -7.46 11.41
C LYS A 421 31.17 -8.30 10.76
N ASP A 422 30.95 -9.60 10.55
CA ASP A 422 31.92 -10.49 9.89
C ASP A 422 31.67 -10.65 8.38
N GLY A 423 30.70 -9.91 7.83
CA GLY A 423 30.39 -9.89 6.40
C GLY A 423 29.39 -10.95 5.94
N THR A 424 28.78 -11.71 6.86
CA THR A 424 27.70 -12.65 6.54
C THR A 424 26.42 -11.88 6.19
N THR A 425 25.81 -12.15 5.03
CA THR A 425 24.48 -11.61 4.70
C THR A 425 23.43 -12.21 5.62
N LEU A 426 22.70 -11.34 6.34
CA LEU A 426 21.64 -11.73 7.28
C LEU A 426 20.27 -11.77 6.59
N TYR A 427 19.99 -10.77 5.77
CA TYR A 427 18.82 -10.62 4.92
C TYR A 427 19.12 -9.59 3.83
N SER A 428 18.27 -9.53 2.82
CA SER A 428 18.42 -8.63 1.67
C SER A 428 17.07 -8.03 1.29
N TYR A 429 17.12 -6.84 0.69
CA TYR A 429 15.99 -6.24 -0.02
C TYR A 429 16.29 -6.36 -1.51
N GLU A 430 15.31 -6.78 -2.29
CA GLU A 430 15.48 -6.94 -3.73
C GLU A 430 15.29 -5.62 -4.47
N LYS A 431 15.71 -5.60 -5.74
CA LYS A 431 15.47 -4.44 -6.60
C LYS A 431 13.98 -4.10 -6.64
N GLY A 432 13.65 -2.84 -6.36
CA GLY A 432 12.30 -2.32 -6.32
C GLY A 432 11.73 -2.24 -4.90
N ASP A 433 12.27 -2.97 -3.94
CA ASP A 433 11.82 -2.93 -2.56
C ASP A 433 12.12 -1.57 -1.94
N ILE A 434 11.23 -1.12 -1.04
CA ILE A 434 11.52 0.00 -0.17
C ILE A 434 12.21 -0.54 1.09
N ALA A 435 13.35 0.04 1.43
CA ALA A 435 14.09 -0.29 2.63
C ALA A 435 14.21 0.95 3.52
N SER A 436 14.01 0.77 4.83
CA SER A 436 14.18 1.83 5.82
C SER A 436 15.02 1.34 6.99
N PHE A 437 16.02 2.13 7.37
CA PHE A 437 17.00 1.74 8.37
C PHE A 437 17.12 2.78 9.48
N SER A 438 17.19 2.32 10.73
CA SER A 438 17.68 3.15 11.84
C SER A 438 19.20 3.21 11.80
N ILE A 439 19.73 4.42 11.59
CA ILE A 439 21.16 4.66 11.38
C ILE A 439 21.88 4.79 12.72
N ILE A 440 23.00 4.08 12.86
CA ILE A 440 23.88 4.21 14.02
C ILE A 440 25.01 5.18 13.70
N LYS A 441 25.63 5.02 12.53
CA LYS A 441 26.62 5.94 11.97
C LYS A 441 26.82 5.70 10.47
N GLU A 442 27.34 6.71 9.79
CA GLU A 442 27.85 6.60 8.43
C GLU A 442 29.19 5.83 8.39
N THR A 443 29.40 5.09 7.31
CA THR A 443 30.70 4.48 6.94
C THR A 443 31.20 5.11 5.64
N SER A 444 32.37 4.68 5.15
CA SER A 444 32.95 5.20 3.90
C SER A 444 32.11 4.90 2.65
N ASP A 445 31.25 3.88 2.72
CA ASP A 445 30.57 3.22 1.61
C ASP A 445 29.08 2.93 1.93
N GLY A 446 28.56 3.43 3.05
CA GLY A 446 27.21 3.12 3.50
C GLY A 446 26.98 3.46 4.97
N TYR A 447 26.38 2.53 5.73
CA TYR A 447 25.95 2.78 7.11
C TYR A 447 26.10 1.56 8.02
N GLU A 448 26.40 1.78 9.29
CA GLU A 448 26.08 0.85 10.38
C GLU A 448 24.63 1.10 10.81
N VAL A 449 23.81 0.06 10.86
CA VAL A 449 22.36 0.15 11.09
C VAL A 449 21.91 -0.80 12.19
N MET A 450 20.77 -0.50 12.82
CA MET A 450 20.08 -1.48 13.68
C MET A 450 19.49 -2.60 12.81
N LEU A 451 19.53 -3.85 13.29
CA LEU A 451 18.94 -4.98 12.55
C LEU A 451 17.43 -5.06 12.74
N GLU A 452 16.70 -5.56 11.76
CA GLU A 452 15.25 -5.75 11.86
C GLU A 452 14.87 -6.83 12.88
N ALA A 453 15.63 -7.93 12.93
CA ALA A 453 15.40 -9.04 13.84
C ALA A 453 16.63 -9.29 14.74
N PRO A 454 16.43 -9.89 15.93
CA PRO A 454 17.55 -10.35 16.73
C PRO A 454 18.27 -11.49 16.02
N THR A 455 19.57 -11.61 16.26
CA THR A 455 20.41 -12.62 15.63
C THR A 455 21.19 -13.41 16.65
N LYS A 456 21.47 -14.67 16.31
CA LYS A 456 22.32 -15.56 17.08
C LYS A 456 23.19 -16.34 16.10
N ASN A 457 24.51 -16.36 16.32
CA ASN A 457 25.48 -17.01 15.42
C ASN A 457 25.35 -16.54 13.95
N ASN A 458 25.16 -15.23 13.73
CA ASN A 458 24.95 -14.61 12.40
C ASN A 458 23.77 -15.17 11.61
N THR A 459 22.73 -15.65 12.29
CA THR A 459 21.45 -16.00 11.68
C THR A 459 20.34 -15.32 12.46
N ILE A 460 19.24 -14.97 11.78
CA ILE A 460 18.03 -14.46 12.43
C ILE A 460 17.52 -15.52 13.41
N ASP A 461 17.29 -15.10 14.66
CA ASP A 461 16.74 -15.92 15.73
C ASP A 461 15.85 -15.05 16.61
N THR A 462 14.58 -14.98 16.25
CA THR A 462 13.55 -14.17 16.93
C THR A 462 13.27 -14.62 18.36
N THR A 463 13.73 -15.80 18.80
CA THR A 463 13.61 -16.25 20.20
C THR A 463 14.68 -15.64 21.11
N THR A 464 15.73 -15.06 20.52
CA THR A 464 16.78 -14.37 21.27
C THR A 464 16.31 -12.97 21.66
N PRO A 465 16.53 -12.51 22.91
CA PRO A 465 16.24 -11.15 23.31
C PRO A 465 16.98 -10.12 22.44
N TYR A 466 16.23 -9.17 21.90
CA TYR A 466 16.82 -8.08 21.13
C TYR A 466 17.61 -7.15 22.05
N ASN A 467 18.72 -6.59 21.55
CA ASN A 467 19.46 -5.56 22.28
C ASN A 467 20.22 -4.62 21.34
N LYS A 468 20.72 -3.50 21.88
CA LYS A 468 21.45 -2.45 21.15
C LYS A 468 22.70 -2.88 20.36
N ASN A 469 23.19 -4.10 20.56
CA ASN A 469 24.35 -4.64 19.84
C ASN A 469 23.95 -5.43 18.59
N MET A 470 22.65 -5.65 18.36
CA MET A 470 22.11 -6.23 17.12
C MET A 470 22.22 -5.20 16.00
N ARG A 471 23.39 -5.19 15.35
CA ARG A 471 23.77 -4.19 14.35
C ARG A 471 24.28 -4.86 13.10
N GLY A 472 23.95 -4.26 11.96
CA GLY A 472 24.43 -4.67 10.66
C GLY A 472 25.13 -3.53 9.92
N THR A 473 25.61 -3.83 8.73
CA THR A 473 26.15 -2.87 7.78
C THR A 473 25.42 -3.00 6.46
N ILE A 474 25.09 -1.87 5.86
CA ILE A 474 24.64 -1.77 4.48
C ILE A 474 25.67 -0.97 3.69
N VAL A 475 25.86 -1.34 2.43
CA VAL A 475 26.70 -0.64 1.47
C VAL A 475 25.77 -0.07 0.40
N LEU A 476 25.88 1.24 0.13
CA LEU A 476 25.14 1.87 -0.95
C LEU A 476 26.14 2.17 -2.06
N GLU A 477 25.92 1.59 -3.25
CA GLU A 477 26.70 1.98 -4.42
C GLU A 477 26.38 3.45 -4.78
N HIS A 478 27.42 4.23 -5.07
CA HIS A 478 27.32 5.66 -5.39
C HIS A 478 26.99 5.94 -6.85
#